data_AF-A0A5C6FWZ9-F1
#
_entry.id   AF-A0A5C6FWZ9-F1
#
_cell.length_a   1.000
_cell.length_b   1.000
_cell.length_c   1.000
_cell.angle_alpha   90.00
_cell.angle_beta   90.00
_cell.angle_gamma   90.00
#
_symmetry.space_group_name_H-M   'P 1'
#
loop_
_entity.id
_entity.type
_entity.pdbx_description
1 polymer ?
#
loop_
_entity_poly.entity_id
_entity_poly.type
_entity_poly.pdbx_seq_one_letter_code
_entity_poly.pdbx_strand_id
1 'polypeptide(L)' 'MSKFILPIEPPTPNPSAGQPGTLGDQLSAVTVAIYLGRRRGTDARHEWDDARRLVIPHASNGQEGQA' A
#
# COMPACT_ATOMS: atom_id res chain seq x y z
N MET A 1 -5.02 39.55 -22.33
CA MET A 1 -4.11 38.43 -22.00
C MET A 1 -4.61 37.78 -20.72
N SER A 2 -5.32 36.65 -20.83
CA SER A 2 -5.83 35.92 -19.65
C SER A 2 -4.79 34.88 -19.24
N LYS A 3 -4.23 35.00 -18.03
CA LYS A 3 -3.36 33.98 -17.43
C LYS A 3 -4.25 32.85 -16.92
N PHE A 4 -4.25 31.72 -17.62
CA PHE A 4 -4.80 30.48 -17.09
C PHE A 4 -3.85 29.97 -16.00
N ILE A 5 -4.29 30.05 -14.75
CA ILE A 5 -3.60 29.40 -13.62
C ILE A 5 -4.12 27.96 -13.61
N LEU A 6 -3.31 27.02 -14.08
CA LEU A 6 -3.59 25.60 -13.88
C LEU A 6 -3.46 25.31 -12.37
N PRO A 7 -4.42 24.61 -11.74
CA PRO A 7 -4.23 24.11 -10.40
C PRO A 7 -3.05 23.14 -10.44
N ILE A 8 -1.93 23.53 -9.84
CA ILE A 8 -0.80 22.63 -9.61
C ILE A 8 -1.27 21.71 -8.49
N GLU A 9 -1.81 20.55 -8.84
CA GLU A 9 -2.01 19.48 -7.85
C GLU A 9 -0.66 19.21 -7.19
N PRO A 10 -0.58 19.17 -5.84
CA PRO A 10 0.67 18.84 -5.18
C PRO A 10 1.13 17.48 -5.70
N PRO A 11 2.42 17.32 -6.03
CA PRO A 11 2.93 16.05 -6.50
C PRO A 11 2.55 15.00 -5.45
N THR A 12 1.74 14.02 -5.85
CA THR A 12 1.49 12.85 -5.01
C THR A 12 2.87 12.25 -4.74
N PRO A 13 3.32 12.17 -3.48
CA PRO A 13 4.62 11.61 -3.18
C PRO A 13 4.62 10.20 -3.76
N ASN A 14 5.49 9.94 -4.74
CA ASN A 14 5.66 8.62 -5.32
C ASN A 14 6.58 7.85 -4.36
N PRO A 15 6.04 6.96 -3.50
CA PRO A 15 6.86 6.26 -2.53
C PRO A 15 7.87 5.36 -3.26
N SER A 16 9.14 5.44 -2.88
CA SER A 16 10.17 4.56 -3.42
C SER A 16 9.80 3.09 -3.20
N ALA A 17 10.13 2.24 -4.17
CA ALA A 17 9.92 0.79 -4.05
C ALA A 17 10.52 0.25 -2.75
N GLY A 18 9.77 -0.61 -2.04
CA GLY A 18 10.19 -1.20 -0.77
C GLY A 18 9.96 -0.35 0.48
N GLN A 19 9.50 0.89 0.35
CA GLN A 19 9.01 1.65 1.51
C GLN A 19 7.78 0.97 2.13
N PRO A 20 7.60 1.01 3.46
CA PRO A 20 6.45 0.41 4.12
C PRO A 20 5.12 1.13 3.78
N GLY A 21 5.10 2.20 2.99
CA GLY A 21 3.90 3.03 2.82
C GLY A 21 3.68 3.94 4.03
N THR A 22 2.55 4.65 4.04
CA THR A 22 2.20 5.56 5.15
C THR A 22 1.75 4.80 6.38
N LEU A 23 1.70 5.47 7.54
CA LEU A 23 1.08 4.90 8.75
C LEU A 23 -0.37 4.48 8.51
N GLY A 24 -1.12 5.28 7.71
CA GLY A 24 -2.49 4.95 7.31
C GLY A 24 -2.56 3.64 6.52
N ASP A 25 -1.67 3.48 5.53
CA ASP A 25 -1.60 2.27 4.71
C ASP A 25 -1.27 1.03 5.57
N GLN A 26 -0.36 1.17 6.53
CA GLN A 26 -0.02 0.09 7.47
C GLN A 26 -1.21 -0.31 8.35
N LEU A 27 -1.96 0.66 8.88
CA LEU A 27 -3.17 0.39 9.67
C LEU A 27 -4.29 -0.24 8.83
N SER A 28 -4.44 0.20 7.58
CA SER A 28 -5.38 -0.40 6.63
C SER A 28 -4.97 -1.84 6.28
N ALA A 29 -3.69 -2.12 6.08
CA ALA A 29 -3.19 -3.48 5.83
C ALA A 29 -3.47 -4.41 7.02
N VAL A 30 -3.29 -3.96 8.26
CA VAL A 30 -3.65 -4.75 9.47
C VAL A 30 -5.14 -5.07 9.48
N THR A 31 -6.00 -4.09 9.17
CA THR A 31 -7.45 -4.27 9.14
C THR A 31 -7.87 -5.28 8.08
N VAL A 32 -7.27 -5.20 6.89
CA VAL A 32 -7.52 -6.16 5.79
C VAL A 32 -7.03 -7.57 6.17
N ALA A 33 -5.86 -7.69 6.81
CA ALA A 33 -5.34 -8.99 7.26
C ALA A 33 -6.29 -9.67 8.26
N ILE A 34 -6.84 -8.91 9.22
CA ILE A 34 -7.84 -9.41 10.17
C ILE A 34 -9.12 -9.85 9.45
N TYR A 35 -9.59 -9.06 8.48
CA TYR A 35 -10.77 -9.39 7.69
C TYR A 35 -10.58 -10.67 6.87
N LEU A 36 -9.45 -10.80 6.16
CA LEU A 36 -9.12 -11.98 5.37
C LEU A 36 -9.00 -13.22 6.24
N GLY A 37 -8.36 -13.11 7.40
CA GLY A 37 -8.23 -14.23 8.35
C GLY A 37 -9.59 -14.76 8.78
N ARG A 38 -10.50 -13.87 9.18
CA ARG A 38 -11.89 -14.24 9.52
C ARG A 38 -12.64 -14.88 8.36
N ARG A 39 -12.46 -14.36 7.14
CA ARG A 39 -13.16 -14.85 5.94
C ARG A 39 -12.66 -16.21 5.47
N ARG A 40 -11.35 -16.46 5.58
CA ARG A 40 -10.68 -17.67 5.09
C ARG A 40 -10.51 -18.75 6.16
N GLY A 41 -10.82 -18.44 7.43
CA GLY A 41 -10.62 -19.36 8.55
C GLY A 41 -9.15 -19.49 8.95
N THR A 42 -8.37 -18.43 8.77
CA THR A 42 -6.93 -18.37 9.04
C THR A 42 -6.62 -17.24 10.02
N ASP A 43 -5.38 -17.19 10.54
CA ASP A 43 -4.94 -16.07 11.38
C ASP A 43 -4.49 -14.86 10.54
N ALA A 44 -4.70 -13.65 11.06
CA ALA A 44 -4.26 -12.41 10.42
C ALA A 44 -2.77 -12.39 10.07
N ARG A 45 -1.93 -13.10 10.85
CA ARG A 45 -0.49 -13.25 10.56
C ARG A 45 -0.23 -13.93 9.21
N HIS A 46 -1.02 -14.93 8.84
CA HIS A 46 -0.87 -15.66 7.58
C HIS A 46 -1.34 -14.83 6.37
N GLU A 47 -2.26 -13.90 6.62
CA GLU A 47 -2.83 -13.03 5.58
C GLU A 47 -2.11 -11.68 5.46
N TRP A 48 -1.07 -11.45 6.26
CA TRP A 48 -0.37 -10.16 6.32
C TRP A 48 0.23 -9.76 4.97
N ASP A 49 0.92 -10.69 4.30
CA ASP A 49 1.58 -10.37 3.03
C ASP A 49 0.56 -10.10 1.91
N ASP A 50 -0.56 -10.83 1.89
CA ASP A 50 -1.65 -10.60 0.93
C ASP A 50 -2.33 -9.25 1.20
N ALA A 51 -2.66 -8.96 2.46
CA ALA A 51 -3.23 -7.68 2.87
C ALA A 51 -2.30 -6.49 2.56
N ARG A 52 -1.00 -6.64 2.81
CA ARG A 52 0.00 -5.62 2.52
C ARG A 52 0.17 -5.41 1.01
N ARG A 53 0.09 -6.47 0.19
CA ARG A 53 0.07 -6.37 -1.28
C ARG A 53 -1.15 -5.61 -1.80
N LEU A 54 -2.31 -5.86 -1.22
CA LEU A 54 -3.56 -5.21 -1.61
C LEU A 54 -3.59 -3.71 -1.24
N VAL A 55 -3.07 -3.35 -0.06
CA VAL A 55 -3.13 -1.97 0.45
C VAL A 55 -1.92 -1.14 0.01
N ILE A 56 -0.76 -1.76 -0.14
CA ILE A 56 0.52 -1.09 -0.43
C ILE A 56 1.20 -1.75 -1.64
N PRO A 57 0.64 -1.59 -2.87
CA PRO A 57 1.11 -2.34 -4.04
C PRO A 57 2.59 -2.11 -4.34
N HIS A 58 3.06 -0.87 -4.15
CA HIS A 58 4.46 -0.48 -4.40
C HIS A 58 5.45 -1.03 -3.36
N ALA A 59 5.00 -1.44 -2.17
CA ALA A 59 5.86 -2.08 -1.17
C ALA A 59 6.18 -3.54 -1.52
N SER A 60 5.46 -4.11 -2.48
CA SER A 60 5.52 -5.54 -2.82
C SER A 60 6.50 -5.85 -3.95
N ASN A 61 6.95 -4.84 -4.70
CA ASN A 61 7.89 -4.98 -5.82
C ASN A 61 9.37 -5.11 -5.38
N GLY A 62 9.63 -5.33 -4.09
CA GLY A 62 10.98 -5.46 -3.53
C GLY A 62 11.57 -6.87 -3.54
N GLN A 63 10.86 -7.88 -4.06
CA GLN A 63 11.35 -9.28 -4.13
C GLN A 63 11.69 -9.77 -5.55
N GLU A 64 11.61 -8.93 -6.59
CA GLU A 64 11.98 -9.32 -7.97
C GLU A 64 13.46 -9.04 -8.33
N GLY A 65 14.33 -8.92 -7.33
CA GLY A 65 15.76 -8.59 -7.51
C GLY A 65 16.76 -9.57 -6.89
N GLN A 66 16.34 -10.79 -6.52
CA GLN A 66 17.27 -11.87 -6.12
C GLN A 66 16.79 -13.20 -6.72
N ALA A 67 17.15 -13.41 -7.98
CA ALA A 67 17.19 -14.70 -8.65
C ALA A 67 18.53 -14.83 -9.37
#